data_AF-A0A851RF37-F1
#
_entry.id   AF-A0A851RF37-F1
#
_cell.length_a   1.000
_cell.length_b   1.000
_cell.length_c   1.000
_cell.angle_alpha   90.00
_cell.angle_beta   90.00
_cell.angle_gamma   90.00
#
_symmetry.space_group_name_H-M   'P 1'
#
loop_
_entity.id
_entity.type
_entity.pdbx_description
1 polymer ?
#
loop_
_entity_poly.entity_id
_entity_poly.type
_entity_poly.pdbx_seq_one_letter_code
_entity_poly.pdbx_strand_id
1 'polypeptide(L)'
;SFLCLVPEEAKTSSCMEEGGYDTYVHDALGMVGAWGRPQPGSGCPRCGSHSLSPPGQVQACRASAASWGWPSSPRPLDSCHPGVAFYEGHFLKVLFDRMSRILDQPYSLNLQLTSVLSHLAAFPHPHLHEYLLDPYLSLAPGCRSLFSVLVRVIGDLVQRLQRVPHARARLLLVRRQLLGLVP
;
A
#
# COMPACT_ATOMS: atom_id res chain seq x y z
N SER A 1 12.13 -4.93 -3.78
CA SER A 1 10.77 -5.08 -3.23
C SER A 1 10.63 -4.19 -2.01
N PHE A 2 9.49 -3.52 -1.80
CA PHE A 2 9.22 -2.70 -0.60
C PHE A 2 9.42 -3.48 0.71
N LEU A 3 9.24 -4.81 0.67
CA LEU A 3 9.47 -5.71 1.80
C LEU A 3 10.95 -5.81 2.22
N CYS A 4 11.88 -5.46 1.33
CA CYS A 4 13.31 -5.38 1.66
C CYS A 4 13.64 -4.17 2.54
N LEU A 5 12.74 -3.19 2.62
CA LEU A 5 12.94 -2.00 3.43
C LEU A 5 12.65 -2.25 4.92
N VAL A 6 11.90 -3.30 5.25
CA VAL A 6 11.60 -3.62 6.66
C VAL A 6 12.86 -4.16 7.33
N PRO A 7 13.28 -3.61 8.49
CA PRO A 7 14.48 -4.08 9.19
C PRO A 7 14.31 -5.51 9.72
N GLU A 8 15.40 -6.28 9.78
CA GLU A 8 15.39 -7.69 10.23
C GLU A 8 14.83 -7.84 11.66
N GLU A 9 15.06 -6.85 12.51
CA GLU A 9 14.59 -6.83 13.89
C GLU A 9 13.07 -6.76 13.98
N ALA A 10 12.41 -6.18 12.97
CA ALA A 10 10.96 -6.14 12.85
C ALA A 10 10.36 -7.40 12.22
N LYS A 11 11.17 -8.22 11.54
CA LYS A 11 10.70 -9.44 10.89
C LYS A 11 10.51 -10.55 11.93
N THR A 12 9.25 -10.89 12.19
CA THR A 12 8.88 -11.98 13.10
C THR A 12 8.56 -13.29 12.38
N SER A 13 8.69 -13.33 11.05
CA SER A 13 8.33 -14.49 10.22
C SER A 13 9.13 -15.74 10.55
N SER A 14 10.44 -15.60 10.79
CA SER A 14 11.33 -16.72 11.15
C SER A 14 11.14 -17.25 12.57
N CYS A 15 10.31 -16.60 13.39
CA CYS A 15 10.06 -17.00 14.78
C CYS A 15 8.70 -17.70 14.98
N MET A 16 7.96 -17.94 13.90
CA MET A 16 6.75 -18.75 13.91
C MET A 16 6.97 -19.93 12.95
N GLU A 17 6.74 -21.16 13.41
CA GLU A 17 6.81 -22.36 12.56
C GLU A 17 5.69 -22.39 11.51
N GLU A 18 4.60 -21.66 11.74
CA GLU A 18 3.60 -21.38 10.71
C GLU A 18 4.02 -20.17 9.88
N GLY A 19 4.26 -20.40 8.59
CA GLY A 19 4.62 -19.43 7.56
C GLY A 19 3.54 -18.38 7.27
N GLY A 20 2.91 -17.79 8.28
CA GLY A 20 1.83 -16.81 8.10
C GLY A 20 2.26 -15.49 7.46
N TYR A 21 3.58 -15.17 7.45
CA TYR A 21 4.07 -14.06 6.63
C TYR A 21 4.10 -14.44 5.16
N ASP A 22 4.55 -15.65 4.83
CA ASP A 22 4.47 -16.17 3.48
C ASP A 22 3.02 -16.38 3.05
N THR A 23 2.10 -16.74 3.96
CA THR A 23 0.66 -16.74 3.70
C THR A 23 0.12 -15.33 3.47
N TYR A 24 0.46 -14.33 4.29
CA TYR A 24 0.07 -12.93 4.05
C TYR A 24 0.64 -12.39 2.73
N VAL A 25 1.90 -12.69 2.42
CA VAL A 25 2.56 -12.31 1.16
C VAL A 25 1.94 -13.07 0.00
N HIS A 26 1.63 -14.36 0.15
CA HIS A 26 0.97 -15.19 -0.86
C HIS A 26 -0.49 -14.77 -1.08
N ASP A 27 -1.21 -14.35 -0.05
CA ASP A 27 -2.58 -13.83 -0.13
C ASP A 27 -2.57 -12.43 -0.76
N ALA A 28 -1.65 -11.56 -0.34
CA ALA A 28 -1.45 -10.25 -0.96
C ALA A 28 -1.00 -10.39 -2.42
N LEU A 29 -0.10 -11.33 -2.75
CA LEU A 29 0.35 -11.62 -4.10
C LEU A 29 -0.70 -12.37 -4.92
N GLY A 30 -1.53 -13.22 -4.30
CA GLY A 30 -2.63 -13.92 -4.94
C GLY A 30 -3.75 -12.96 -5.31
N MET A 31 -4.05 -12.01 -4.40
CA MET A 31 -4.84 -10.84 -4.72
C MET A 31 -4.19 -10.06 -5.87
N VAL A 32 -2.87 -9.84 -5.84
CA VAL A 32 -2.15 -9.08 -6.87
C VAL A 32 -2.11 -9.77 -8.26
N GLY A 33 -1.89 -11.08 -8.29
CA GLY A 33 -1.73 -11.89 -9.49
C GLY A 33 -3.08 -12.24 -10.15
N ALA A 34 -4.15 -12.33 -9.35
CA ALA A 34 -5.52 -12.44 -9.88
C ALA A 34 -5.97 -11.18 -10.62
N TRP A 35 -5.30 -10.02 -10.45
CA TRP A 35 -5.61 -8.79 -11.18
C TRP A 35 -5.13 -8.76 -12.63
N GLY A 36 -4.23 -9.68 -13.04
CA GLY A 36 -3.53 -9.61 -14.32
C GLY A 36 -4.06 -10.52 -15.43
N ARG A 37 -5.00 -11.43 -15.15
CA ARG A 37 -5.54 -12.34 -16.17
C ARG A 37 -6.92 -11.89 -16.63
N PRO A 38 -7.12 -11.58 -17.92
CA PRO A 38 -8.45 -11.58 -18.51
C PRO A 38 -9.00 -13.01 -18.36
N GLN A 39 -10.09 -13.20 -17.62
CA GLN A 39 -10.84 -14.45 -17.62
C GLN A 39 -11.64 -14.50 -18.94
N PRO A 40 -11.38 -15.45 -19.85
CA PRO A 40 -12.20 -15.59 -21.04
C PRO A 40 -13.50 -16.30 -20.65
N GLY A 41 -14.60 -15.55 -20.64
CA GLY A 41 -15.96 -16.08 -20.68
C GLY A 41 -16.55 -16.51 -19.33
N SER A 42 -17.48 -15.71 -18.81
CA SER A 42 -18.83 -16.14 -18.42
C SER A 42 -19.52 -15.00 -17.65
N GLY A 43 -20.68 -14.58 -18.15
CA GLY A 43 -21.59 -13.72 -17.39
C GLY A 43 -22.22 -14.50 -16.24
N CYS A 44 -22.58 -13.81 -15.17
CA CYS A 44 -23.44 -14.38 -14.13
C CYS A 44 -24.75 -13.58 -14.08
N PRO A 45 -25.87 -14.16 -14.55
CA PRO A 45 -27.18 -13.62 -14.25
C PRO A 45 -27.55 -14.07 -12.83
N ARG A 46 -27.92 -13.10 -11.99
CA ARG A 46 -28.57 -13.29 -10.68
C ARG A 46 -27.62 -13.65 -9.52
N CYS A 47 -27.32 -12.66 -8.68
CA CYS A 47 -27.03 -12.92 -7.26
C CYS A 47 -27.78 -11.95 -6.35
N GLY A 48 -28.65 -12.52 -5.52
CA GLY A 48 -29.01 -11.98 -4.23
C GLY A 48 -28.19 -12.69 -3.16
N SER A 49 -28.05 -12.03 -2.00
CA SER A 49 -27.47 -12.49 -0.73
C SER A 49 -25.99 -12.19 -0.48
N HIS A 50 -25.78 -11.09 0.25
CA HIS A 50 -24.93 -10.93 1.43
C HIS A 50 -23.87 -12.01 1.69
N SER A 51 -22.59 -11.70 1.41
CA SER A 51 -21.45 -12.07 2.28
C SER A 51 -20.19 -11.28 1.89
N LEU A 52 -19.31 -11.14 2.89
CA LEU A 52 -18.08 -10.37 3.02
C LEU A 52 -17.28 -10.08 1.71
N SER A 53 -16.90 -8.81 1.56
CA SER A 53 -16.28 -8.18 0.38
C SER A 53 -15.25 -9.03 -0.37
N PRO A 54 -15.53 -9.41 -1.63
CA PRO A 54 -14.59 -10.16 -2.45
C PRO A 54 -13.68 -9.24 -3.28
N PRO A 55 -12.63 -9.78 -3.94
CA PRO A 55 -11.82 -9.14 -4.99
C PRO A 55 -12.60 -8.48 -6.15
N GLY A 56 -13.93 -8.60 -6.16
CA GLY A 56 -14.83 -7.96 -7.12
C GLY A 56 -14.88 -6.43 -7.04
N GLN A 57 -14.63 -5.80 -5.88
CA GLN A 57 -14.74 -4.33 -5.79
C GLN A 57 -13.67 -3.59 -6.59
N VAL A 58 -12.40 -4.00 -6.46
CA VAL A 58 -11.30 -3.36 -7.19
C VAL A 58 -11.32 -3.74 -8.67
N GLN A 59 -11.77 -4.94 -9.02
CA GLN A 59 -11.97 -5.34 -10.40
C GLN A 59 -13.10 -4.53 -11.05
N ALA A 60 -14.19 -4.28 -10.32
CA ALA A 60 -15.26 -3.38 -10.74
C ALA A 60 -14.74 -1.95 -10.92
N CYS A 61 -13.97 -1.41 -9.96
CA CYS A 61 -13.34 -0.09 -10.09
C CYS A 61 -12.43 0.01 -11.32
N ARG A 62 -11.63 -1.03 -11.59
CA ARG A 62 -10.79 -1.11 -12.80
C ARG A 62 -11.61 -1.10 -14.08
N ALA A 63 -12.67 -1.91 -14.14
CA ALA A 63 -13.57 -1.95 -15.29
C ALA A 63 -14.28 -0.60 -15.52
N SER A 64 -14.72 0.06 -14.46
CA SER A 64 -15.30 1.41 -14.52
C SER A 64 -14.30 2.48 -14.92
N ALA A 65 -13.03 2.36 -14.51
CA ALA A 65 -11.98 3.31 -14.88
C ALA A 65 -11.44 3.09 -16.30
N ALA A 66 -11.59 1.89 -16.86
CA ALA A 66 -11.13 1.58 -18.21
C ALA A 66 -11.86 2.40 -19.30
N SER A 67 -13.13 2.74 -19.08
CA SER A 67 -13.90 3.59 -20.00
C SER A 67 -13.58 5.09 -19.86
N TRP A 68 -12.79 5.49 -18.86
CA TRP A 68 -12.44 6.89 -18.62
C TRP A 68 -11.52 7.46 -19.71
N GLY A 69 -10.79 6.60 -20.43
CA GLY A 69 -9.94 7.03 -21.55
C GLY A 69 -8.82 7.98 -21.11
N TRP A 70 -8.03 7.57 -20.11
CA TRP A 70 -6.92 8.38 -19.60
C TRP A 70 -5.98 8.83 -20.73
N PRO A 71 -5.51 10.09 -20.71
CA PRO A 71 -4.57 10.57 -21.71
C PRO A 71 -3.29 9.73 -21.66
N SER A 72 -2.89 9.21 -22.82
CA SER A 72 -1.76 8.28 -22.99
C SER A 72 -0.41 8.94 -22.77
N SER A 73 -0.36 10.26 -22.84
CA SER A 73 0.83 11.07 -22.59
C SER A 73 0.49 12.24 -21.67
N PRO A 74 1.41 12.63 -20.77
CA PRO A 74 1.30 13.88 -20.07
C PRO A 74 1.14 15.00 -21.10
N ARG A 75 0.26 15.97 -20.81
CA ARG A 75 0.31 17.21 -21.57
C ARG A 75 1.74 17.76 -21.46
N PRO A 76 2.36 18.21 -22.55
CA PRO A 76 3.65 18.91 -22.49
C PRO A 76 3.55 19.96 -21.38
N LEU A 77 4.50 19.92 -20.44
CA LEU A 77 4.55 20.89 -19.36
C LEU A 77 4.74 22.27 -20.00
N ASP A 78 3.67 23.04 -20.09
CA ASP A 78 3.75 24.47 -20.40
C ASP A 78 4.60 25.10 -19.30
N SER A 79 5.90 25.23 -19.57
CA SER A 79 6.90 25.94 -18.77
C SER A 79 6.65 25.87 -17.26
N CYS A 80 7.08 24.79 -16.59
CA CYS A 80 7.12 24.73 -15.12
C CYS A 80 7.67 26.05 -14.55
N HIS A 81 6.84 26.83 -13.87
CA HIS A 81 7.31 28.00 -13.15
C HIS A 81 8.24 27.53 -12.02
N PRO A 82 9.54 27.86 -12.05
CA PRO A 82 10.53 27.31 -11.10
C PRO A 82 10.28 27.69 -9.63
N GLY A 83 9.34 28.60 -9.36
CA GLY A 83 9.02 29.10 -8.02
C GLY A 83 7.79 28.47 -7.36
N VAL A 84 7.03 27.61 -8.05
CA VAL A 84 5.83 26.99 -7.47
C VAL A 84 6.15 25.55 -7.04
N ALA A 85 6.02 25.28 -5.75
CA ALA A 85 6.18 23.92 -5.22
C ALA A 85 5.19 22.96 -5.87
N PHE A 86 5.63 21.73 -6.14
CA PHE A 86 4.76 20.69 -6.69
C PHE A 86 3.52 20.48 -5.81
N TYR A 87 2.35 20.46 -6.45
CA TYR A 87 1.09 20.20 -5.78
C TYR A 87 0.66 18.76 -6.04
N GLU A 88 0.93 17.89 -5.05
CA GLU A 88 0.52 16.47 -5.07
C GLU A 88 -1.01 16.27 -4.98
N GLY A 89 -1.76 17.33 -4.67
CA GLY A 89 -3.20 17.25 -4.43
C GLY A 89 -3.55 16.99 -2.96
N HIS A 90 -4.65 17.59 -2.49
CA HIS A 90 -5.07 17.51 -1.09
C HIS A 90 -5.28 16.06 -0.60
N PHE A 91 -5.86 15.22 -1.45
CA PHE A 91 -6.12 13.82 -1.12
C PHE A 91 -4.83 13.03 -0.88
N LEU A 92 -3.89 13.06 -1.82
CA LEU A 92 -2.60 12.38 -1.68
C LEU A 92 -1.77 12.97 -0.53
N LYS A 93 -1.82 14.28 -0.35
CA LYS A 93 -1.20 14.95 0.80
C LYS A 93 -1.69 14.38 2.13
N VAL A 94 -3.00 14.26 2.32
CA VAL A 94 -3.58 13.67 3.53
C VAL A 94 -3.13 12.22 3.69
N LEU A 95 -3.14 11.41 2.62
CA LEU A 95 -2.70 10.03 2.70
C LEU A 95 -1.22 9.91 3.10
N PHE A 96 -0.35 10.74 2.53
CA PHE A 96 1.08 10.74 2.84
C PHE A 96 1.41 11.30 4.23
N ASP A 97 0.67 12.31 4.69
CA ASP A 97 0.80 12.87 6.04
C ASP A 97 0.31 11.88 7.11
N ARG A 98 -0.67 11.05 6.78
CA ARG A 98 -1.12 9.94 7.63
C ARG A 98 -0.08 8.81 7.57
N MET A 99 0.34 8.37 6.39
CA MET A 99 1.33 7.29 6.23
C MET A 99 2.66 7.63 6.93
N SER A 100 3.10 8.88 6.90
CA SER A 100 4.29 9.36 7.63
C SER A 100 4.19 9.17 9.15
N ARG A 101 2.99 9.01 9.70
CA ARG A 101 2.71 8.86 11.13
C ARG A 101 2.14 7.48 11.46
N ILE A 102 2.26 6.51 10.56
CA ILE A 102 1.67 5.18 10.74
C ILE A 102 2.07 4.51 12.07
N LEU A 103 3.25 4.82 12.62
CA LEU A 103 3.74 4.30 13.90
C LEU A 103 3.09 4.95 15.14
N ASP A 104 2.41 6.08 14.97
CA ASP A 104 1.75 6.87 16.03
C ASP A 104 0.22 6.82 15.94
N GLN A 105 -0.30 6.08 14.96
CA GLN A 105 -1.72 6.02 14.66
C GLN A 105 -2.36 4.72 15.14
N PRO A 106 -3.67 4.72 15.43
CA PRO A 106 -4.37 3.51 15.84
C PRO A 106 -4.39 2.50 14.69
N TYR A 107 -4.24 1.22 15.03
CA TYR A 107 -4.18 0.12 14.08
C TYR A 107 -5.35 0.10 13.08
N SER A 108 -6.57 0.36 13.54
CA SER A 108 -7.77 0.40 12.69
C SER A 108 -7.70 1.50 11.61
N LEU A 109 -7.11 2.65 11.92
CA LEU A 109 -6.88 3.71 10.93
C LEU A 109 -5.80 3.27 9.94
N ASN A 110 -4.71 2.68 10.43
CA ASN A 110 -3.65 2.19 9.57
C ASN A 110 -4.16 1.17 8.55
N LEU A 111 -5.03 0.24 8.96
CA LEU A 111 -5.66 -0.72 8.06
C LEU A 111 -6.50 -0.05 6.95
N GLN A 112 -7.25 1.00 7.29
CA GLN A 112 -8.02 1.73 6.30
C GLN A 112 -7.11 2.51 5.34
N LEU A 113 -6.08 3.16 5.88
CA LEU A 113 -5.11 3.92 5.10
C LEU A 113 -4.36 3.02 4.11
N THR A 114 -3.87 1.87 4.57
CA THR A 114 -3.18 0.90 3.71
C THR A 114 -4.12 0.35 2.66
N SER A 115 -5.38 0.05 3.03
CA SER A 115 -6.41 -0.36 2.07
C SER A 115 -6.57 0.67 0.95
N VAL A 116 -6.79 1.96 1.28
CA VAL A 116 -6.96 3.03 0.29
C VAL A 116 -5.73 3.15 -0.63
N LEU A 117 -4.52 3.14 -0.07
CA LEU A 117 -3.29 3.21 -0.87
C LEU A 117 -3.09 1.98 -1.76
N SER A 118 -3.44 0.79 -1.28
CA SER A 118 -3.44 -0.43 -2.10
C SER A 118 -4.42 -0.35 -3.26
N HIS A 119 -5.61 0.22 -3.05
CA HIS A 119 -6.58 0.46 -4.13
C HIS A 119 -6.06 1.46 -5.15
N LEU A 120 -5.42 2.55 -4.72
CA LEU A 120 -4.82 3.55 -5.60
C LEU A 120 -3.65 2.97 -6.41
N ALA A 121 -2.78 2.18 -5.78
CA ALA A 121 -1.67 1.51 -6.45
C ALA A 121 -2.16 0.51 -7.52
N ALA A 122 -3.35 -0.05 -7.33
CA ALA A 122 -4.01 -0.94 -8.29
C ALA A 122 -4.89 -0.18 -9.31
N PHE A 123 -5.11 1.11 -9.14
CA PHE A 123 -5.96 1.89 -10.04
C PHE A 123 -5.29 2.02 -11.43
N PRO A 124 -6.01 1.77 -12.54
CA PRO A 124 -5.40 1.71 -13.87
C PRO A 124 -5.18 3.12 -14.44
N HIS A 125 -4.22 3.85 -13.87
CA HIS A 125 -3.83 5.20 -14.29
C HIS A 125 -2.36 5.24 -14.71
N PRO A 126 -2.04 5.84 -15.89
CA PRO A 126 -0.73 5.71 -16.54
C PRO A 126 0.46 6.15 -15.65
N HIS A 127 0.29 7.20 -14.85
CA HIS A 127 1.40 7.76 -14.03
C HIS A 127 1.22 7.60 -12.52
N LEU A 128 0.08 7.06 -12.07
CA LEU A 128 -0.19 6.98 -10.62
C LEU A 128 0.64 5.86 -9.99
N HIS A 129 0.78 4.75 -10.71
CA HIS A 129 1.60 3.63 -10.27
C HIS A 129 3.06 4.04 -10.12
N GLU A 130 3.61 4.76 -11.10
CA GLU A 130 4.98 5.29 -11.05
C GLU A 130 5.17 6.23 -9.84
N TYR A 131 4.26 7.19 -9.64
CA TYR A 131 4.34 8.13 -8.52
C TYR A 131 4.25 7.47 -7.13
N LEU A 132 3.51 6.36 -7.02
CA LEU A 132 3.38 5.62 -5.75
C LEU A 132 4.49 4.60 -5.54
N LEU A 133 4.91 3.88 -6.58
CA LEU A 133 5.68 2.64 -6.42
C LEU A 133 7.07 2.66 -7.06
N ASP A 134 7.42 3.64 -7.89
CA ASP A 134 8.76 3.72 -8.50
C ASP A 134 9.77 4.41 -7.57
N PRO A 135 10.80 3.70 -7.07
CA PRO A 135 11.85 4.28 -6.23
C PRO A 135 12.85 5.15 -7.00
N TYR A 136 12.89 5.06 -8.33
CA TYR A 136 13.85 5.79 -9.18
C TYR A 136 13.24 7.05 -9.81
N LEU A 137 11.99 7.36 -9.47
CA LEU A 137 11.32 8.56 -9.94
C LEU A 137 12.08 9.80 -9.45
N SER A 138 12.60 10.58 -10.40
CA SER A 138 13.29 11.83 -10.11
C SER A 138 12.28 12.90 -9.73
N LEU A 139 12.17 13.16 -8.43
CA LEU A 139 11.29 14.16 -7.87
C LEU A 139 12.03 15.50 -7.70
N ALA A 140 11.33 16.60 -7.94
CA ALA A 140 11.86 17.92 -7.61
C ALA A 140 12.09 18.07 -6.09
N PRO A 141 13.01 18.94 -5.65
CA PRO A 141 13.26 19.16 -4.23
C PRO A 141 11.99 19.53 -3.46
N GLY A 142 11.74 18.86 -2.33
CA GLY A 142 10.54 19.08 -1.51
C GLY A 142 9.31 18.26 -1.91
N CYS A 143 9.35 17.57 -3.05
CA CYS A 143 8.30 16.62 -3.43
C CYS A 143 8.44 15.30 -2.67
N ARG A 144 7.32 14.63 -2.41
CA ARG A 144 7.27 13.31 -1.79
C ARG A 144 6.63 12.31 -2.75
N SER A 145 7.09 11.07 -2.71
CA SER A 145 6.38 9.88 -3.20
C SER A 145 6.04 8.97 -2.03
N LEU A 146 5.14 8.01 -2.24
CA LEU A 146 4.86 6.98 -1.24
C LEU A 146 6.14 6.21 -0.86
N PHE A 147 7.04 5.92 -1.81
CA PHE A 147 8.35 5.35 -1.52
C PHE A 147 9.17 6.22 -0.54
N SER A 148 9.32 7.52 -0.81
CA SER A 148 10.07 8.42 0.07
C SER A 148 9.48 8.51 1.48
N VAL A 149 8.15 8.47 1.60
CA VAL A 149 7.44 8.46 2.89
C VAL A 149 7.72 7.17 3.65
N LEU A 150 7.63 6.02 2.97
CA LEU A 150 7.89 4.71 3.58
C LEU A 150 9.34 4.58 4.07
N VAL A 151 10.33 5.04 3.28
CA VAL A 151 11.74 5.04 3.70
C VAL A 151 11.92 5.84 4.99
N ARG A 152 11.26 7.00 5.12
CA ARG A 152 11.33 7.82 6.34
C ARG A 152 10.69 7.11 7.54
N VAL A 153 9.52 6.51 7.34
CA VAL A 153 8.83 5.69 8.36
C VAL A 153 9.70 4.53 8.84
N ILE A 154 10.42 3.88 7.93
CA ILE A 154 11.34 2.79 8.25
C ILE A 154 12.51 3.28 9.09
N GLY A 155 13.08 4.44 8.75
CA GLY A 155 14.09 5.10 9.59
C GLY A 155 13.58 5.33 11.02
N ASP A 156 12.37 5.87 11.15
CA ASP A 156 11.72 6.09 12.45
C ASP A 156 11.46 4.77 13.19
N LEU A 157 11.02 3.72 12.48
CA LEU A 157 10.78 2.39 13.03
C LEU A 157 12.07 1.78 13.59
N VAL A 158 13.16 1.78 12.81
CA VAL A 158 14.48 1.30 13.26
C VAL A 158 14.88 2.04 14.53
N GLN A 159 14.75 3.37 14.54
CA GLN A 159 15.11 4.18 15.69
C GLN A 159 14.28 3.86 16.95
N ARG A 160 12.99 3.52 16.79
CA ARG A 160 12.11 3.14 17.90
C ARG A 160 12.39 1.72 18.39
N LEU A 161 12.63 0.77 17.49
CA LEU A 161 12.94 -0.62 17.84
C LEU A 161 14.18 -0.70 18.74
N GLN A 162 15.22 0.07 18.44
CA GLN A 162 16.43 0.11 19.27
C GLN A 162 16.19 0.63 20.70
N ARG A 163 15.13 1.41 20.92
CA ARG A 163 14.78 1.94 22.26
C ARG A 163 13.84 1.03 23.05
N VAL A 164 13.19 0.07 22.41
CA VAL A 164 12.25 -0.83 23.06
C VAL A 164 12.97 -2.10 23.50
N PRO A 165 13.13 -2.34 24.82
CA PRO A 165 13.73 -3.57 25.29
C PRO A 165 12.84 -4.76 24.90
N HIS A 166 13.48 -5.83 24.42
CA HIS A 166 12.82 -7.06 23.98
C HIS A 166 11.78 -6.81 22.86
N ALA A 167 12.04 -5.85 21.98
CA ALA A 167 11.16 -5.47 20.88
C ALA A 167 10.64 -6.67 20.07
N ARG A 168 11.53 -7.61 19.70
CA ARG A 168 11.17 -8.81 18.93
C ARG A 168 10.15 -9.70 19.64
N ALA A 169 10.32 -9.92 20.95
CA ALA A 169 9.37 -10.72 21.74
C ALA A 169 8.00 -10.02 21.86
N ARG A 170 7.99 -8.69 22.04
CA ARG A 170 6.75 -7.91 22.09
C ARG A 170 6.02 -7.91 20.74
N LEU A 171 6.74 -7.78 19.63
CA LEU A 171 6.16 -7.88 18.29
C LEU A 171 5.53 -9.26 18.04
N LEU A 172 6.18 -10.33 18.49
CA LEU A 172 5.62 -11.68 18.40
C LEU A 172 4.34 -11.84 19.22
N LEU A 173 4.30 -11.28 20.43
CA LEU A 173 3.10 -11.29 21.26
C LEU A 173 1.95 -10.54 20.57
N VAL A 174 2.19 -9.31 20.11
CA VAL A 174 1.17 -8.51 19.42
C VAL A 174 0.69 -9.20 18.14
N ARG A 175 1.58 -9.82 17.37
CA ARG A 175 1.20 -10.61 16.19
C ARG A 175 0.25 -11.75 16.57
N ARG A 176 0.54 -12.50 17.63
CA ARG A 176 -0.33 -13.57 18.13
C ARG A 176 -1.70 -13.03 18.57
N GLN A 177 -1.74 -11.87 19.21
CA GLN A 177 -2.99 -11.20 19.60
C GLN A 177 -3.82 -10.77 18.39
N LEU A 178 -3.19 -10.16 17.38
CA LEU A 178 -3.86 -9.76 16.13
C LEU A 178 -4.40 -10.96 15.34
N LEU A 179 -3.75 -12.13 15.47
CA LEU A 179 -4.20 -13.39 14.88
C LEU A 179 -5.23 -14.13 15.75
N GLY A 180 -5.59 -13.60 16.93
CA GLY A 180 -6.51 -14.25 17.86
C GLY A 180 -5.95 -15.50 18.54
N LEU A 181 -4.64 -15.75 18.48
CA LEU A 181 -3.98 -16.90 19.09
C LEU A 181 -3.74 -16.71 20.60
N VAL A 182 -3.73 -15.47 21.05
CA VAL A 182 -3.55 -15.07 22.44
C VAL A 182 -4.52 -13.91 22.71
N PRO A 183 -5.18 -13.88 23.88
CA PRO A 183 -6.07 -12.76 24.25
C PRO A 183 -5.34 -11.41 24.37
#